data_AF-A0A7L1T4L8-F1
#
_entry.id   AF-A0A7L1T4L8-F1
#
_cell.length_a   1.000
_cell.length_b   1.000
_cell.length_c   1.000
_cell.angle_alpha   90.00
_cell.angle_beta   90.00
_cell.angle_gamma   90.00
#
_symmetry.space_group_name_H-M   'P 1'
#
loop_
_entity.id
_entity.type
_entity.pdbx_description
1 polymer ?
#
loop_
_entity_poly.entity_id
_entity_poly.type
_entity_poly.pdbx_seq_one_letter_code
_entity_poly.pdbx_strand_id
1 'polypeptide(L)'
;AGYFCFCCPHCKNEYRFLMEMLNLGIRIPRRGPSWEEDGAYEELYERHSHCDASECLCPGGRERADEEGPWQLLLCCSCAAEGTHRRCSYLEHSTASWECSSCAGLGTGKRQS
;
A
#
# COMPACT_ATOMS: atom_id res chain seq x y z
N ALA A 1 -0.86 -6.99 -14.04
CA ALA A 1 -1.80 -8.12 -13.87
C ALA A 1 -2.83 -8.13 -14.99
N GLY A 2 -3.08 -9.27 -15.64
CA GLY A 2 -3.92 -9.33 -16.85
C GLY A 2 -4.47 -10.74 -17.13
N TYR A 3 -4.64 -11.10 -18.41
CA TYR A 3 -5.09 -12.43 -18.83
C TYR A 3 -4.41 -13.58 -18.08
N PHE A 4 -3.09 -13.49 -17.90
CA PHE A 4 -2.26 -14.50 -17.24
C PHE A 4 -2.51 -14.65 -15.72
N CYS A 5 -3.26 -13.73 -15.12
CA CYS A 5 -3.62 -13.77 -13.70
C CYS A 5 -5.12 -14.05 -13.51
N PHE A 6 -5.87 -14.21 -14.60
CA PHE A 6 -7.33 -14.28 -14.58
C PHE A 6 -7.80 -15.72 -14.39
N CYS A 7 -7.90 -16.13 -13.12
CA CYS A 7 -8.26 -17.49 -12.73
C CYS A 7 -9.29 -17.49 -11.59
N CYS A 8 -9.94 -18.64 -11.36
CA CYS A 8 -10.85 -18.78 -10.24
C CYS A 8 -10.14 -18.49 -8.91
N PRO A 9 -10.63 -17.57 -8.06
CA PRO A 9 -9.96 -17.22 -6.81
C PRO A 9 -9.94 -18.40 -5.81
N HIS A 10 -10.90 -19.33 -5.92
CA HIS A 10 -11.02 -20.48 -5.03
C HIS A 10 -10.12 -21.66 -5.43
N CYS A 11 -10.18 -22.10 -6.69
CA CYS A 11 -9.48 -23.31 -7.14
C CYS A 11 -8.34 -23.06 -8.12
N LYS A 12 -8.06 -21.80 -8.47
CA LYS A 12 -7.02 -21.38 -9.43
C LYS A 12 -7.16 -21.98 -10.84
N ASN A 13 -8.32 -22.58 -11.16
CA ASN A 13 -8.57 -23.08 -12.50
C ASN A 13 -8.79 -21.89 -13.46
N GLU A 14 -7.90 -21.74 -14.43
CA GLU A 14 -7.95 -20.69 -15.45
C GLU A 14 -9.00 -21.02 -16.52
N TYR A 15 -8.93 -22.24 -17.09
CA TYR A 15 -9.74 -22.63 -18.25
C TYR A 15 -11.24 -22.53 -17.98
N ARG A 16 -11.73 -23.17 -16.92
CA ARG A 16 -13.17 -23.15 -16.58
C ARG A 16 -13.63 -21.74 -16.27
N PHE A 17 -12.80 -20.96 -15.56
CA PHE A 17 -13.15 -19.59 -15.20
C PHE A 17 -13.25 -18.67 -16.42
N LEU A 18 -12.31 -18.77 -17.37
CA LEU A 18 -12.36 -18.04 -18.63
C LEU A 18 -13.58 -18.40 -19.48
N MET A 19 -13.95 -19.69 -19.53
CA MET A 19 -15.13 -20.13 -20.27
C MET A 19 -16.42 -19.60 -19.66
N GLU A 20 -16.55 -19.62 -18.32
CA GLU A 20 -17.71 -19.03 -17.65
C GLU A 20 -17.80 -17.52 -17.89
N MET A 21 -16.67 -16.79 -17.83
CA MET A 21 -16.69 -15.36 -18.16
C MET A 21 -17.11 -15.10 -19.61
N LEU A 22 -16.65 -15.93 -20.55
CA LEU A 22 -17.07 -15.84 -21.95
C LEU A 22 -18.57 -16.10 -22.11
N ASN A 23 -19.12 -17.09 -21.39
CA ASN A 23 -20.57 -17.37 -21.38
C ASN A 23 -21.37 -16.19 -20.85
N LEU A 24 -20.82 -15.43 -19.90
CA LEU A 24 -21.39 -14.18 -19.38
C LEU A 24 -21.17 -12.98 -20.32
N GLY A 25 -20.54 -13.16 -21.48
CA GLY A 25 -20.26 -12.11 -22.46
C GLY A 25 -18.99 -11.28 -22.16
N ILE A 26 -18.22 -11.66 -21.14
CA ILE A 26 -16.99 -10.98 -20.73
C ILE A 26 -15.81 -11.59 -21.50
N ARG A 27 -15.21 -10.83 -22.41
CA ARG A 27 -14.03 -11.25 -23.17
C ARG A 27 -12.76 -10.67 -22.54
N ILE A 28 -11.86 -11.52 -22.06
CA ILE A 28 -10.55 -11.12 -21.56
C ILE A 28 -9.54 -11.17 -22.72
N PRO A 29 -8.97 -10.02 -23.15
CA PRO A 29 -7.94 -10.01 -24.21
C PRO A 29 -6.70 -10.80 -23.77
N ARG A 30 -6.07 -11.56 -24.68
CA ARG A 30 -4.79 -12.27 -24.41
C ARG A 30 -3.58 -11.32 -24.41
N ARG A 31 -3.66 -10.25 -23.62
CA ARG A 31 -2.57 -9.29 -23.38
C ARG A 31 -2.66 -8.75 -21.95
N GLY A 32 -1.55 -8.20 -21.48
CA GLY A 32 -1.58 -7.35 -20.29
C GLY A 32 -2.45 -6.11 -20.54
N PRO A 33 -2.85 -5.39 -19.48
CA PRO A 33 -3.43 -4.08 -19.67
C PRO A 33 -2.46 -3.19 -20.46
N SER A 34 -2.96 -2.45 -21.45
CA SER A 34 -2.10 -1.63 -22.33
C SER A 34 -1.32 -0.56 -21.59
N TRP A 35 -1.80 -0.20 -20.42
CA TRP A 35 -1.12 0.73 -19.55
C TRP A 35 0.23 0.15 -19.07
N GLU A 36 0.31 -1.15 -18.76
CA GLU A 36 1.54 -1.79 -18.23
C GLU A 36 2.66 -1.92 -19.28
N GLU A 37 2.42 -1.54 -20.54
CA GLU A 37 3.38 -1.72 -21.65
C GLU A 37 4.59 -0.78 -21.56
N ASP A 38 4.46 0.40 -20.94
CA ASP A 38 5.51 1.45 -20.89
C ASP A 38 6.14 1.64 -19.50
N GLY A 39 5.84 0.74 -18.54
CA GLY A 39 6.35 0.89 -17.17
C GLY A 39 5.85 2.14 -16.44
N ALA A 40 4.83 2.82 -16.99
CA ALA A 40 4.31 4.11 -16.50
C ALA A 40 3.77 4.08 -15.06
N TYR A 41 3.68 2.90 -14.45
CA TYR A 41 3.25 2.70 -13.07
C TYR A 41 4.20 1.81 -12.27
N GLU A 42 5.43 1.57 -12.74
CA GLU A 42 6.40 0.82 -11.95
C GLU A 42 6.61 1.44 -10.57
N GLU A 43 6.63 2.78 -10.51
CA GLU A 43 6.68 3.57 -9.28
C GLU A 43 5.50 3.29 -8.32
N LEU A 44 4.33 2.87 -8.81
CA LEU A 44 3.19 2.51 -7.95
C LEU A 44 3.40 1.19 -7.20
N TYR A 45 4.34 0.36 -7.63
CA TYR A 45 4.70 -0.87 -6.94
C TYR A 45 5.76 -0.65 -5.86
N GLU A 46 6.46 0.48 -5.89
CA GLU A 46 7.40 0.83 -4.84
C GLU A 46 6.65 1.24 -3.58
N ARG A 47 6.86 0.47 -2.52
CA ARG A 47 6.34 0.83 -1.20
C ARG A 47 7.11 2.05 -0.72
N HIS A 48 6.36 3.06 -0.25
CA HIS A 48 6.95 4.22 0.43
C HIS A 48 7.92 3.75 1.53
N SER A 49 9.11 4.32 1.55
CA SER A 49 10.27 3.78 2.29
C SER A 49 11.10 4.82 3.03
N HIS A 50 10.61 6.06 3.17
CA HIS A 50 11.32 7.11 3.91
C HIS A 50 10.43 7.76 4.98
N CYS A 51 11.04 8.59 5.81
CA CYS A 51 10.38 9.33 6.87
C CYS A 51 10.02 10.75 6.40
N ASP A 52 8.73 11.07 6.43
CA ASP A 52 8.14 12.36 6.06
C ASP A 52 7.97 13.32 7.24
N ALA A 53 8.39 12.92 8.46
CA ALA A 53 8.35 13.80 9.61
C ALA A 53 9.10 15.11 9.30
N SER A 54 8.50 16.26 9.66
CA SER A 54 9.08 17.58 9.39
C SER A 54 10.55 17.66 9.84
N GLU A 55 10.84 17.14 11.02
CA GLU A 55 12.18 16.90 11.55
C GLU A 55 12.43 15.39 11.70
N CYS A 56 13.44 14.87 10.99
CA CYS A 56 13.87 13.48 11.15
C CYS A 56 14.99 13.39 12.19
N LEU A 57 14.77 12.58 13.24
CA LEU A 57 15.72 12.37 14.32
C LEU A 57 16.65 11.16 14.10
N CYS A 58 16.45 10.41 13.01
CA CYS A 58 17.22 9.21 12.74
C CYS A 58 18.67 9.55 12.33
N PRO A 59 19.70 9.06 13.05
CA PRO A 59 21.09 9.27 12.67
C PRO A 59 21.45 8.69 11.31
N GLY A 60 20.71 7.67 10.86
CA GLY A 60 20.90 7.01 9.57
C GLY A 60 20.21 7.71 8.39
N GLY A 61 19.55 8.85 8.61
CA GLY A 61 18.80 9.56 7.58
C GLY A 61 17.34 9.12 7.46
N ARG A 62 16.63 9.65 6.46
CA ARG A 62 15.18 9.46 6.30
C ARG A 62 14.83 8.09 5.73
N GLU A 63 15.73 7.53 4.93
CA GLU A 63 15.61 6.27 4.19
C GLU A 63 15.98 5.05 5.06
N ARG A 64 16.62 5.28 6.22
CA ARG A 64 16.93 4.19 7.15
C ARG A 64 15.65 3.72 7.81
N ALA A 65 15.32 2.43 7.67
CA ALA A 65 14.24 1.79 8.39
C ALA A 65 14.74 0.51 9.04
N ASP A 66 14.64 0.41 10.37
CA ASP A 66 14.90 -0.84 11.09
C ASP A 66 13.62 -1.70 11.10
N GLU A 67 13.77 -3.02 11.26
CA GLU A 67 12.60 -3.93 11.33
C GLU A 67 11.73 -3.63 12.57
N GLU A 68 12.37 -3.28 13.69
CA GLU A 68 11.72 -2.96 14.97
C GLU A 68 12.53 -1.90 15.73
N GLY A 69 11.90 -1.28 16.74
CA GLY A 69 12.54 -0.28 17.60
C GLY A 69 12.29 1.17 17.13
N PRO A 70 13.02 2.15 17.69
CA PRO A 70 12.70 3.58 17.53
C PRO A 70 12.78 4.09 16.08
N TRP A 71 13.54 3.40 15.23
CA TRP A 71 13.74 3.72 13.82
C TRP A 71 12.96 2.79 12.88
N GLN A 72 12.01 2.02 13.42
CA GLN A 72 11.03 1.35 12.59
C GLN A 72 10.18 2.39 11.88
N LEU A 73 10.03 2.22 10.56
CA LEU A 73 9.20 3.07 9.73
C LEU A 73 7.76 2.53 9.73
N LEU A 74 6.82 3.34 10.21
CA LEU A 74 5.39 3.10 10.06
C LEU A 74 4.86 3.90 8.89
N LEU A 75 4.12 3.24 8.01
CA LEU A 75 3.35 3.92 6.97
C LEU A 75 1.98 4.31 7.49
N CYS A 76 1.43 5.39 6.95
CA CYS A 76 0.07 5.79 7.25
C CYS A 76 -0.90 4.64 6.90
N CYS A 77 -1.70 4.20 7.86
CA CYS A 77 -2.62 3.07 7.64
C CYS A 77 -3.76 3.39 6.66
N SER A 78 -4.02 4.66 6.38
CA SER A 78 -5.09 5.09 5.46
C SER A 78 -4.60 5.22 4.01
N CYS A 79 -3.46 5.86 3.77
CA CYS A 79 -2.98 6.16 2.42
C CYS A 79 -1.72 5.38 2.00
N ALA A 80 -0.94 4.89 2.97
CA ALA A 80 0.40 4.30 2.77
C ALA A 80 1.40 5.18 1.98
N ALA A 81 1.04 6.43 1.68
CA ALA A 81 1.83 7.35 0.85
C ALA A 81 2.81 8.19 1.67
N GLU A 82 2.59 8.28 2.99
CA GLU A 82 3.50 8.91 3.93
C GLU A 82 4.00 7.88 4.96
N GLY A 83 5.22 8.07 5.45
CA GLY A 83 5.87 7.28 6.48
C GLY A 83 6.46 8.11 7.62
N THR A 84 6.57 7.54 8.81
CA THR A 84 7.30 8.16 9.92
C THR A 84 8.07 7.11 10.72
N HIS A 85 9.23 7.49 11.25
CA HIS A 85 9.85 6.70 12.30
C HIS A 85 9.04 6.84 13.59
N ARG A 86 8.95 5.76 14.37
CA ARG A 86 8.31 5.80 15.70
C ARG A 86 8.75 7.00 16.53
N ARG A 87 10.06 7.21 16.62
CA ARG A 87 10.63 8.28 17.43
C ARG A 87 10.38 9.68 16.86
N CYS A 88 10.28 9.82 15.54
CA CYS A 88 10.02 11.11 14.89
C CYS A 88 8.56 11.58 15.08
N SER A 89 7.64 10.67 15.38
CA SER A 89 6.25 10.99 15.72
C SER A 89 5.85 10.66 17.16
N TYR A 90 6.84 10.50 18.05
CA TYR A 90 6.63 10.26 19.49
C TYR A 90 5.70 9.08 19.80
N LEU A 91 5.77 8.03 18.99
CA LEU A 91 4.93 6.85 19.12
C LEU A 91 5.48 5.91 20.19
N GLU A 92 4.58 5.30 20.97
CA GLU A 92 4.95 4.27 21.92
C GLU A 92 5.40 2.99 21.20
N HIS A 93 6.19 2.15 21.90
CA HIS A 93 6.63 0.87 21.36
C HIS A 93 5.45 -0.08 21.05
N SER A 94 4.36 0.03 21.82
CA SER A 94 3.10 -0.71 21.65
C SER A 94 2.26 -0.25 20.45
N THR A 95 2.55 0.92 19.87
CA THR A 95 1.71 1.50 18.81
C THR A 95 1.87 0.70 17.52
N ALA A 96 0.80 0.07 17.03
CA ALA A 96 0.85 -0.71 15.79
C ALA A 96 0.49 0.09 14.54
N SER A 97 -0.20 1.23 14.69
CA SER A 97 -0.75 2.03 13.59
C SER A 97 -0.46 3.52 13.77
N TRP A 98 -0.26 4.22 12.66
CA TRP A 98 -0.08 5.66 12.61
C TRP A 98 -0.86 6.22 11.40
N GLU A 99 -1.36 7.44 11.53
CA GLU A 99 -2.00 8.18 10.44
C GLU A 99 -1.26 9.51 10.23
N CYS A 100 -1.03 9.87 8.96
CA CYS A 100 -0.45 11.15 8.63
C CYS A 100 -1.44 12.29 8.90
N SER A 101 -0.93 13.53 8.96
CA SER A 101 -1.75 14.72 9.25
C SER A 101 -2.90 14.91 8.25
N SER A 102 -2.67 14.57 6.99
CA SER A 102 -3.67 14.64 5.91
C SER A 102 -4.81 13.63 6.10
N CYS A 103 -4.54 12.46 6.68
CA CYS A 103 -5.53 11.41 6.90
C CYS A 103 -6.25 11.54 8.25
N ALA A 104 -5.53 11.88 9.31
CA ALA A 104 -6.08 11.98 10.67
C ALA A 104 -7.15 13.08 10.84
N GLY A 105 -7.13 14.12 9.99
CA GLY A 105 -8.01 15.29 10.05
C GLY A 105 -9.38 15.16 9.37
N LEU A 106 -9.69 14.06 8.67
CA LEU A 106 -10.93 13.93 7.89
C LEU A 106 -12.11 13.25 8.61
N GLY A 107 -11.99 12.95 9.92
CA GLY A 107 -13.18 12.66 10.74
C GLY A 107 -13.08 11.50 11.72
N THR A 108 -12.13 11.53 12.65
CA THR A 108 -12.24 10.78 13.93
C THR A 108 -12.77 11.67 15.06
N GLY A 109 -13.71 12.56 14.73
CA GLY A 109 -14.46 13.35 15.70
C GLY A 109 -15.69 12.62 16.22
N LYS A 110 -15.53 11.53 16.99
CA LYS A 110 -16.63 11.09 17.87
C LYS A 110 -16.68 12.03 19.08
N ARG A 111 -17.46 13.10 18.96
CA ARG A 111 -18.03 13.78 20.13
C ARG A 111 -18.95 12.78 20.83
N GLN A 112 -18.62 12.37 22.05
CA GLN A 112 -19.60 11.80 22.97
C GLN A 112 -19.84 12.84 24.06
N SER A 113 -21.07 13.35 24.07
CA SER A 113 -21.69 14.04 25.20
C SER A 113 -21.99 13.06 26.33
#